data_AF-A0AAJ5LM46-F1
#
_entry.id   AF-A0AAJ5LM46-F1
#
_cell.length_a   1.000
_cell.length_b   1.000
_cell.length_c   1.000
_cell.angle_alpha   90.00
_cell.angle_beta   90.00
_cell.angle_gamma   90.00
#
_symmetry.space_group_name_H-M   'P 1'
#
loop_
_entity.id
_entity.type
_entity.pdbx_description
1 polymer ?
#
loop_
_entity_poly.entity_id
_entity_poly.type
_entity_poly.pdbx_seq_one_letter_code
_entity_poly.pdbx_strand_id
1 'polypeptide(L)'
;MLIDFKAEHTQYLKGRPSDSGWVYTPANPKMPAKGKYLAAHQVFSNNALNAAIYIRNDVNAAGEAISVHTALRLTFSHKAKGRYLLNDDPDKLSLNLGLGAVRELYRWLSDQQPRLEYEIVRASASPKRLQGFTLQDGQFARMLTATEFDSEAVGTLTIQVGLSDDDVIHLQFYCLGYAKLIYPTFTDVAILELLKAHTSSTDLTSIPFPVSHAKSDNVAAPQRTQDDDRGVAEDEPDPVRLERCRKAIYAVGMQRWKGSRDVIEFIQDSAPIAQMDRLIKDGNAGEFTEWNRIADMFKNS
;
A
#
# COMPACT_ATOMS: atom_id res chain seq x y z
N MET A 1 9.74 15.57 -22.64
CA MET A 1 8.43 14.92 -22.79
C MET A 1 7.49 15.87 -23.50
N LEU A 2 6.95 15.49 -24.66
CA LEU A 2 5.98 16.31 -25.40
C LEU A 2 4.55 15.93 -24.95
N ILE A 3 4.22 16.25 -23.69
CA ILE A 3 2.88 15.98 -23.12
C ILE A 3 2.27 17.30 -22.71
N ASP A 4 1.06 17.60 -23.20
CA ASP A 4 0.24 18.68 -22.65
C ASP A 4 -0.49 18.15 -21.41
N PHE A 5 0.18 18.24 -20.26
CA PHE A 5 -0.36 17.76 -18.98
C PHE A 5 -1.68 18.43 -18.60
N LYS A 6 -1.89 19.69 -18.99
CA LYS A 6 -3.13 20.42 -18.68
C LYS A 6 -4.29 19.88 -19.51
N ALA A 7 -4.07 19.65 -20.80
CA ALA A 7 -5.07 19.02 -21.67
C ALA A 7 -5.40 17.61 -21.19
N GLU A 8 -4.40 16.77 -20.93
CA GLU A 8 -4.58 15.39 -20.46
C GLU A 8 -5.31 15.34 -19.11
N HIS A 9 -4.96 16.20 -18.15
CA HIS A 9 -5.67 16.32 -16.89
C HIS A 9 -7.15 16.70 -17.11
N THR A 10 -7.39 17.75 -17.89
CA THR A 10 -8.74 18.26 -18.14
C THR A 10 -9.61 17.21 -18.84
N GLN A 11 -9.02 16.47 -19.78
CA GLN A 11 -9.74 15.47 -20.55
C GLN A 11 -10.08 14.23 -19.73
N TYR A 12 -9.12 13.67 -18.98
CA TYR A 12 -9.25 12.33 -18.40
C TYR A 12 -9.44 12.29 -16.88
N LEU A 13 -8.98 13.30 -16.14
CA LEU A 13 -9.03 13.33 -14.68
C LEU A 13 -10.22 14.13 -14.16
N LYS A 14 -10.82 15.00 -14.98
CA LYS A 14 -12.01 15.76 -14.59
C LYS A 14 -13.27 14.94 -14.84
N GLY A 15 -13.92 14.52 -13.75
CA GLY A 15 -15.23 13.88 -13.80
C GLY A 15 -16.33 14.87 -14.18
N ARG A 16 -17.39 14.37 -14.80
CA ARG A 16 -18.66 15.06 -15.01
C ARG A 16 -19.77 14.34 -14.24
N PRO A 17 -20.74 15.07 -13.67
CA PRO A 17 -21.88 14.44 -13.02
C PRO A 17 -22.77 13.71 -14.05
N SER A 18 -23.34 12.58 -13.63
CA SER A 18 -24.38 11.79 -14.30
C SER A 18 -25.39 11.30 -13.26
N ASP A 19 -26.50 10.72 -13.71
CA ASP A 19 -27.53 10.13 -12.84
C ASP A 19 -26.98 8.96 -11.99
N SER A 20 -25.91 8.31 -12.44
CA SER A 20 -25.23 7.18 -11.79
C SER A 20 -24.04 7.60 -10.91
N GLY A 21 -23.73 8.90 -10.82
CA GLY A 21 -22.63 9.46 -10.04
C GLY A 21 -21.63 10.25 -10.89
N TRP A 22 -20.34 10.06 -10.65
CA TRP A 22 -19.30 10.70 -11.46
C TRP A 22 -18.90 9.81 -12.63
N VAL A 23 -18.87 10.39 -13.82
CA VAL A 23 -18.40 9.72 -15.04
C VAL A 23 -17.18 10.46 -15.59
N TYR A 24 -16.23 9.70 -16.12
CA TYR A 24 -14.98 10.20 -16.66
C TYR A 24 -14.88 9.92 -18.15
N THR A 25 -14.06 10.69 -18.87
CA THR A 25 -13.68 10.33 -20.23
C THR A 25 -12.78 9.08 -20.19
N PRO A 26 -13.10 8.00 -20.93
CA PRO A 26 -12.24 6.83 -20.97
C PRO A 26 -10.86 7.16 -21.55
N ALA A 27 -9.79 6.88 -20.81
CA ALA A 27 -8.41 7.08 -21.28
C ALA A 27 -8.08 6.19 -22.48
N ASN A 28 -8.67 5.01 -22.53
CA ASN A 28 -8.62 4.08 -23.65
C ASN A 28 -10.05 3.64 -24.00
N PRO A 29 -10.69 4.23 -25.03
CA PRO A 29 -12.08 3.94 -25.36
C PRO A 29 -12.35 2.48 -25.72
N LYS A 30 -11.38 1.76 -26.30
CA LYS A 30 -11.55 0.36 -26.69
C LYS A 30 -11.42 -0.59 -25.51
N MET A 31 -10.54 -0.27 -24.55
CA MET A 31 -10.25 -1.09 -23.38
C MET A 31 -9.93 -0.22 -22.15
N PRO A 32 -10.94 0.41 -21.52
CA PRO A 32 -10.71 1.39 -20.45
C PRO A 32 -9.91 0.83 -19.26
N ALA A 33 -10.13 -0.44 -18.93
CA ALA A 33 -9.42 -1.15 -17.86
C ALA A 33 -7.91 -1.35 -18.13
N LYS A 34 -7.49 -1.40 -19.41
CA LYS A 34 -6.07 -1.49 -19.79
C LYS A 34 -5.35 -0.14 -19.75
N GLY A 35 -6.10 0.95 -19.67
CA GLY A 35 -5.56 2.30 -19.59
C GLY A 35 -4.80 2.79 -20.81
N LYS A 36 -4.14 3.93 -20.64
CA LYS A 36 -3.33 4.67 -21.60
C LYS A 36 -2.00 5.03 -20.95
N TYR A 37 -0.92 4.86 -21.69
CA TYR A 37 0.42 5.33 -21.32
C TYR A 37 0.65 6.68 -22.00
N LEU A 38 0.83 7.76 -21.23
CA LEU A 38 1.06 9.10 -21.79
C LEU A 38 2.50 9.28 -22.25
N ALA A 39 3.42 8.69 -21.51
CA ALA A 39 4.82 8.55 -21.89
C ALA A 39 5.39 7.32 -21.18
N ALA A 40 6.41 6.73 -21.78
CA ALA A 40 7.16 5.61 -21.22
C ALA A 40 8.66 5.76 -21.50
N HIS A 41 9.46 5.36 -20.54
CA HIS A 41 10.91 5.26 -20.63
C HIS A 41 11.33 3.87 -20.19
N GLN A 42 12.26 3.27 -20.93
CA GLN A 42 12.72 1.91 -20.73
C GLN A 42 14.19 1.91 -20.35
N VAL A 43 14.50 1.20 -19.28
CA VAL A 43 15.84 0.92 -18.79
C VAL A 43 16.17 -0.53 -19.11
N PHE A 44 17.36 -0.76 -19.64
CA PHE A 44 17.85 -2.08 -20.03
C PHE A 44 19.22 -2.35 -19.40
N SER A 45 19.24 -3.08 -18.28
CA SER A 45 20.48 -3.36 -17.53
C SER A 45 20.65 -4.86 -17.26
N ASN A 46 20.77 -5.26 -15.99
CA ASN A 46 20.71 -6.66 -15.59
C ASN A 46 19.28 -7.23 -15.79
N ASN A 47 18.25 -6.40 -15.64
CA ASN A 47 16.86 -6.67 -16.00
C ASN A 47 16.29 -5.43 -16.70
N ALA A 48 15.03 -5.49 -17.14
CA ALA A 48 14.35 -4.35 -17.75
C ALA A 48 13.40 -3.66 -16.77
N LEU A 49 13.31 -2.34 -16.88
CA LEU A 49 12.30 -1.52 -16.20
C LEU A 49 11.62 -0.63 -17.23
N ASN A 50 10.30 -0.57 -17.20
CA ASN A 50 9.50 0.42 -17.91
C ASN A 50 8.86 1.36 -16.90
N ALA A 51 9.25 2.63 -16.91
CA ALA A 51 8.62 3.69 -16.14
C ALA A 51 7.67 4.48 -17.03
N ALA A 52 6.41 4.62 -16.63
CA ALA A 52 5.42 5.27 -17.46
C ALA A 52 4.38 6.07 -16.68
N ILE A 53 3.96 7.21 -17.23
CA ILE A 53 2.82 7.97 -16.71
C ILE A 53 1.56 7.29 -17.25
N TYR A 54 0.78 6.70 -16.35
CA TYR A 54 -0.31 5.78 -16.68
C TYR A 54 -1.65 6.30 -16.16
N ILE A 55 -2.67 6.23 -17.01
CA ILE A 55 -4.06 6.51 -16.66
C ILE A 55 -4.89 5.27 -16.99
N ARG A 56 -5.76 4.83 -16.07
CA ARG A 56 -6.80 3.83 -16.36
C ARG A 56 -8.12 4.25 -15.75
N ASN A 57 -9.19 3.62 -16.22
CA ASN A 57 -10.52 3.78 -15.62
C ASN A 57 -11.03 2.44 -15.12
N ASP A 58 -11.75 2.44 -14.00
CA ASP A 58 -12.67 1.34 -13.73
C ASP A 58 -13.99 1.64 -14.44
N VAL A 59 -14.64 0.57 -14.88
CA VAL A 59 -15.90 0.65 -15.61
C VAL A 59 -17.00 -0.05 -14.83
N ASN A 60 -18.21 0.50 -14.90
CA ASN A 60 -19.40 -0.16 -14.38
C ASN A 60 -19.90 -1.26 -15.34
N ALA A 61 -20.98 -1.94 -14.96
CA ALA A 61 -21.60 -2.98 -15.78
C ALA A 61 -22.12 -2.46 -17.14
N ALA A 62 -22.42 -1.16 -17.25
CA ALA A 62 -22.83 -0.51 -18.50
C ALA A 62 -21.63 -0.07 -19.38
N GLY A 63 -20.40 -0.30 -18.93
CA GLY A 63 -19.18 0.08 -19.65
C GLY A 63 -18.78 1.55 -19.49
N GLU A 64 -19.45 2.31 -18.61
CA GLU A 64 -19.12 3.70 -18.33
C GLU A 64 -17.92 3.79 -17.39
N ALA A 65 -16.99 4.71 -17.67
CA ALA A 65 -15.85 4.98 -16.79
C ALA A 65 -16.31 5.74 -15.54
N ILE A 66 -16.41 5.04 -14.41
CA ILE A 66 -16.91 5.57 -13.14
C ILE A 66 -15.80 6.02 -12.18
N SER A 67 -14.56 5.67 -12.48
CA SER A 67 -13.39 6.09 -11.72
C SER A 67 -12.22 6.36 -12.66
N VAL A 68 -11.24 7.12 -12.16
CA VAL A 68 -9.95 7.32 -12.81
C VAL A 68 -8.84 6.98 -11.83
N HIS A 69 -7.90 6.15 -12.27
CA HIS A 69 -6.66 5.86 -11.55
C HIS A 69 -5.50 6.39 -12.35
N THR A 70 -4.64 7.11 -11.68
CA THR A 70 -3.39 7.61 -12.23
C THR A 70 -2.22 7.05 -11.42
N ALA A 71 -1.10 6.80 -12.09
CA ALA A 71 0.10 6.35 -11.44
C ALA A 71 1.35 6.68 -12.26
N LEU A 72 2.48 6.84 -11.57
CA LEU A 72 3.76 6.48 -12.16
C LEU A 72 3.86 4.95 -12.08
N ARG A 73 3.65 4.29 -13.22
CA ARG A 73 3.70 2.83 -13.31
C ARG A 73 5.14 2.38 -13.59
N LEU A 74 5.68 1.56 -12.70
CA LEU A 74 6.95 0.88 -12.87
C LEU A 74 6.68 -0.59 -13.19
N THR A 75 7.16 -1.07 -14.34
CA THR A 75 7.02 -2.48 -14.74
C THR A 75 8.41 -3.09 -14.90
N PHE A 76 8.73 -4.03 -14.02
CA PHE A 76 9.99 -4.77 -13.99
C PHE A 76 9.83 -6.07 -14.76
N SER A 77 10.84 -6.42 -15.55
CA SER A 77 10.84 -7.65 -16.35
C SER A 77 12.22 -8.26 -16.42
N HIS A 78 12.27 -9.59 -16.45
CA HIS A 78 13.48 -10.39 -16.49
C HIS A 78 14.24 -10.26 -17.81
N LYS A 79 15.57 -10.39 -17.69
CA LYS A 79 16.46 -10.73 -18.80
C LYS A 79 16.82 -12.21 -18.72
N ALA A 80 16.45 -12.98 -19.74
CA ALA A 80 16.76 -14.41 -19.82
C ALA A 80 17.57 -14.71 -21.09
N LYS A 81 18.69 -15.44 -20.93
CA LYS A 81 19.57 -15.84 -22.05
C LYS A 81 19.97 -14.66 -22.95
N GLY A 82 20.28 -13.51 -22.32
CA GLY A 82 20.69 -12.28 -23.00
C GLY A 82 19.57 -11.45 -23.64
N ARG A 83 18.30 -11.89 -23.56
CA ARG A 83 17.14 -11.17 -24.11
C ARG A 83 16.23 -10.66 -23.00
N TYR A 84 15.70 -9.45 -23.16
CA TYR A 84 14.69 -8.89 -22.25
C TYR A 84 13.32 -9.42 -22.65
N LEU A 85 12.58 -10.00 -21.69
CA LEU A 85 11.30 -10.64 -21.95
C LEU A 85 10.16 -9.62 -22.11
N LEU A 86 10.21 -8.50 -21.39
CA LEU A 86 9.29 -7.37 -21.51
C LEU A 86 7.81 -7.77 -21.42
N ASN A 87 7.07 -7.65 -22.53
CA ASN A 87 5.65 -7.97 -22.56
C ASN A 87 5.40 -9.47 -22.45
N ASP A 88 6.34 -10.29 -22.93
CA ASP A 88 6.28 -11.75 -22.96
C ASP A 88 6.73 -12.39 -21.65
N ASP A 89 7.12 -11.58 -20.67
CA ASP A 89 7.48 -12.04 -19.32
C ASP A 89 6.22 -12.38 -18.51
N PRO A 90 5.98 -13.67 -18.20
CA PRO A 90 4.84 -14.08 -17.39
C PRO A 90 4.97 -13.62 -15.93
N ASP A 91 6.21 -13.42 -15.46
CA ASP A 91 6.54 -13.13 -14.07
C ASP A 91 6.95 -11.65 -13.89
N LYS A 92 6.53 -10.76 -14.80
CA LYS A 92 6.80 -9.33 -14.67
C LYS A 92 6.04 -8.70 -13.50
N LEU A 93 6.71 -7.82 -12.77
CA LEU A 93 6.11 -7.08 -11.67
C LEU A 93 5.70 -5.67 -12.09
N SER A 94 4.44 -5.32 -11.91
CA SER A 94 3.94 -3.94 -12.11
C SER A 94 3.54 -3.29 -10.79
N LEU A 95 4.13 -2.12 -10.52
CA LEU A 95 3.87 -1.28 -9.35
C LEU A 95 3.27 0.05 -9.83
N ASN A 96 2.12 0.41 -9.29
CA ASN A 96 1.43 1.67 -9.61
C ASN A 96 1.64 2.65 -8.45
N LEU A 97 2.58 3.59 -8.63
CA LEU A 97 2.97 4.56 -7.60
C LEU A 97 2.06 5.79 -7.63
N GLY A 98 1.41 6.06 -6.48
CA GLY A 98 0.75 7.33 -6.23
C GLY A 98 1.76 8.43 -5.83
N LEU A 99 1.29 9.67 -5.63
CA LEU A 99 2.19 10.81 -5.47
C LEU A 99 3.12 10.70 -4.26
N GLY A 100 2.66 10.15 -3.13
CA GLY A 100 3.54 9.97 -1.98
C GLY A 100 4.65 8.94 -2.23
N ALA A 101 4.38 7.88 -3.00
CA ALA A 101 5.42 6.92 -3.38
C ALA A 101 6.39 7.52 -4.41
N VAL A 102 5.87 8.35 -5.32
CA VAL A 102 6.66 9.12 -6.27
C VAL A 102 7.58 10.12 -5.57
N ARG A 103 7.12 10.75 -4.48
CA ARG A 103 7.95 11.61 -3.64
C ARG A 103 9.12 10.83 -3.03
N GLU A 104 8.86 9.67 -2.42
CA GLU A 104 9.93 8.84 -1.85
C GLU A 104 10.94 8.38 -2.91
N LEU A 105 10.45 7.97 -4.08
CA LEU A 105 11.30 7.63 -5.21
C LEU A 105 12.16 8.83 -5.65
N TYR A 106 11.55 10.00 -5.81
CA TYR A 106 12.26 11.22 -6.23
C TYR A 106 13.35 11.61 -5.22
N ARG A 107 13.04 11.57 -3.91
CA ARG A 107 14.00 11.91 -2.85
C ARG A 107 15.22 10.99 -2.90
N TRP A 108 15.02 9.68 -3.07
CA TRP A 108 16.12 8.74 -3.20
C TRP A 108 16.93 8.97 -4.47
N LEU A 109 16.27 9.17 -5.62
CA LEU A 109 16.94 9.47 -6.89
C LEU A 109 17.74 10.78 -6.87
N SER A 110 17.38 11.73 -6.00
CA SER A 110 18.02 13.04 -5.86
C SER A 110 18.91 13.16 -4.61
N ASP A 111 19.32 12.02 -4.06
CA ASP A 111 20.21 11.90 -2.89
C ASP A 111 19.71 12.63 -1.63
N GLN A 112 18.42 12.95 -1.55
CA GLN A 112 17.78 13.53 -0.36
C GLN A 112 17.50 12.47 0.71
N GLN A 113 17.62 11.19 0.37
CA GLN A 113 17.58 10.08 1.32
C GLN A 113 18.43 8.90 0.83
N PRO A 114 19.07 8.15 1.73
CA PRO A 114 20.06 7.13 1.37
C PRO A 114 19.42 5.86 0.79
N ARG A 115 18.14 5.61 1.07
CA ARG A 115 17.39 4.44 0.63
C ARG A 115 15.95 4.81 0.34
N LEU A 116 15.34 4.03 -0.54
CA LEU A 116 13.90 4.01 -0.78
C LEU A 116 13.36 2.71 -0.21
N GLU A 117 12.30 2.78 0.58
CA GLU A 117 11.52 1.62 0.95
C GLU A 117 10.05 2.00 1.05
N TYR A 118 9.25 1.45 0.14
CA TYR A 118 7.86 1.83 -0.04
C TYR A 118 6.98 0.60 -0.30
N GLU A 119 5.92 0.44 0.50
CA GLU A 119 4.98 -0.67 0.39
C GLU A 119 3.66 -0.23 -0.27
N ILE A 120 3.21 -1.05 -1.22
CA ILE A 120 1.98 -0.89 -1.98
C ILE A 120 1.04 -2.00 -1.55
N VAL A 121 0.10 -1.66 -0.69
CA VAL A 121 -0.99 -2.55 -0.27
C VAL A 121 -2.27 -2.12 -0.98
N ARG A 122 -2.96 -3.07 -1.62
CA ARG A 122 -4.27 -2.85 -2.23
C ARG A 122 -5.21 -3.96 -1.79
N ALA A 123 -6.49 -3.63 -1.66
CA ALA A 123 -7.50 -4.64 -1.36
C ALA A 123 -7.47 -5.74 -2.43
N SER A 124 -7.54 -6.99 -1.98
CA SER A 124 -7.61 -8.18 -2.84
C SER A 124 -6.42 -8.35 -3.80
N ALA A 125 -5.24 -7.80 -3.46
CA ALA A 125 -4.02 -8.00 -4.23
C ALA A 125 -2.83 -8.26 -3.30
N SER A 126 -1.91 -9.11 -3.74
CA SER A 126 -0.65 -9.39 -3.06
C SER A 126 0.13 -8.10 -2.78
N PRO A 127 0.64 -7.90 -1.54
CA PRO A 127 1.44 -6.73 -1.22
C PRO A 127 2.69 -6.66 -2.10
N LYS A 128 3.01 -5.44 -2.53
CA LYS A 128 4.23 -5.16 -3.31
C LYS A 128 5.11 -4.19 -2.57
N ARG A 129 6.42 -4.32 -2.75
CA ARG A 129 7.40 -3.38 -2.22
C ARG A 129 8.31 -2.88 -3.32
N LEU A 130 8.57 -1.58 -3.27
CA LEU A 130 9.59 -0.90 -4.04
C LEU A 130 10.73 -0.56 -3.09
N GLN A 131 11.94 -0.99 -3.42
CA GLN A 131 13.13 -0.66 -2.67
C GLN A 131 14.17 -0.04 -3.60
N GLY A 132 14.93 0.92 -3.09
CA GLY A 132 16.05 1.54 -3.79
C GLY A 132 17.25 1.66 -2.86
N PHE A 133 18.42 1.27 -3.34
CA PHE A 133 19.66 1.34 -2.57
C PHE A 133 20.85 1.64 -3.47
N THR A 134 21.90 2.17 -2.84
CA THR A 134 23.17 2.47 -3.50
C THR A 134 24.19 1.40 -3.14
N LEU A 135 24.84 0.82 -4.14
CA LEU A 135 25.95 -0.11 -4.00
C LEU A 135 27.28 0.65 -4.11
N GLN A 136 28.23 0.35 -3.21
CA GLN A 136 29.58 0.93 -3.29
C GLN A 136 30.43 0.24 -4.37
N ASP A 137 30.29 -1.09 -4.51
CA ASP A 137 31.14 -1.92 -5.39
C ASP A 137 30.30 -2.76 -6.39
N GLY A 138 29.41 -2.12 -7.14
CA GLY A 138 28.52 -2.78 -8.11
C GLY A 138 28.74 -2.31 -9.55
N GLN A 139 28.31 -3.12 -10.53
CA GLN A 139 28.25 -2.70 -11.94
C GLN A 139 27.37 -1.46 -12.12
N PHE A 140 26.33 -1.32 -11.29
CA PHE A 140 25.44 -0.17 -11.23
C PHE A 140 25.48 0.39 -9.80
N ALA A 141 25.72 1.69 -9.69
CA ALA A 141 25.79 2.36 -8.39
C ALA A 141 24.42 2.40 -7.69
N ARG A 142 23.33 2.47 -8.45
CA ARG A 142 21.96 2.48 -7.93
C ARG A 142 21.16 1.30 -8.45
N MET A 143 20.43 0.67 -7.54
CA MET A 143 19.57 -0.48 -7.83
C MET A 143 18.15 -0.19 -7.37
N LEU A 144 17.18 -0.56 -8.20
CA LEU A 144 15.76 -0.52 -7.87
C LEU A 144 15.22 -1.94 -7.86
N THR A 145 14.51 -2.30 -6.80
CA THR A 145 13.99 -3.65 -6.56
C THR A 145 12.48 -3.60 -6.42
N ALA A 146 11.79 -4.44 -7.18
CA ALA A 146 10.38 -4.75 -6.98
C ALA A 146 10.25 -6.13 -6.35
N THR A 147 9.42 -6.22 -5.32
CA THR A 147 9.10 -7.47 -4.64
C THR A 147 7.58 -7.63 -4.55
N GLU A 148 7.07 -8.80 -4.85
CA GLU A 148 5.68 -9.22 -4.58
C GLU A 148 5.71 -10.35 -3.55
N PHE A 149 4.95 -10.18 -2.47
CA PHE A 149 4.82 -11.17 -1.41
C PHE A 149 3.59 -12.00 -1.69
N ASP A 150 3.76 -13.31 -1.89
CA ASP A 150 2.63 -14.21 -2.01
C ASP A 150 1.97 -14.37 -0.62
N SER A 151 0.67 -14.12 -0.55
CA SER A 151 -0.11 -14.28 0.68
C SER A 151 -0.45 -15.74 0.99
N GLU A 152 -0.32 -16.65 0.02
CA GLU A 152 -0.71 -18.06 0.14
C GLU A 152 0.44 -19.05 -0.13
N ALA A 153 1.49 -18.66 -0.86
CA ALA A 153 2.69 -19.49 -1.06
C ALA A 153 3.91 -18.99 -0.27
N VAL A 154 4.87 -19.89 -0.04
CA VAL A 154 6.20 -19.59 0.58
C VAL A 154 7.10 -18.76 -0.36
N GLY A 155 6.61 -18.32 -1.52
CA GLY A 155 7.37 -17.66 -2.56
C GLY A 155 7.39 -16.14 -2.45
N THR A 156 8.55 -15.53 -2.70
CA THR A 156 8.69 -14.08 -2.89
C THR A 156 9.23 -13.86 -4.30
N LEU A 157 8.46 -13.18 -5.16
CA LEU A 157 8.93 -12.82 -6.49
C LEU A 157 9.66 -11.48 -6.42
N THR A 158 10.93 -11.45 -6.83
CA THR A 158 11.77 -10.25 -6.76
C THR A 158 12.50 -10.01 -8.07
N ILE A 159 12.41 -8.77 -8.59
CA ILE A 159 13.15 -8.33 -9.78
C ILE A 159 13.93 -7.07 -9.42
N GLN A 160 15.23 -7.08 -9.72
CA GLN A 160 16.14 -5.96 -9.46
C GLN A 160 16.68 -5.39 -10.77
N VAL A 161 16.71 -4.07 -10.89
CA VAL A 161 17.19 -3.35 -12.09
C VAL A 161 18.21 -2.31 -11.65
N GLY A 162 19.41 -2.39 -12.22
CA GLY A 162 20.44 -1.37 -12.09
C GLY A 162 20.13 -0.15 -12.95
N LEU A 163 20.45 1.02 -12.41
CA LEU A 163 20.21 2.32 -13.04
C LEU A 163 21.55 2.98 -13.35
N SER A 164 21.69 3.48 -14.58
CA SER A 164 22.73 4.45 -14.95
C SER A 164 22.33 5.86 -14.51
N ASP A 165 23.26 6.81 -14.58
CA ASP A 165 22.99 8.21 -14.25
C ASP A 165 21.93 8.82 -15.20
N ASP A 166 21.92 8.42 -16.46
CA ASP A 166 20.89 8.83 -17.43
C ASP A 166 19.51 8.30 -17.03
N ASP A 167 19.42 7.04 -16.61
CA ASP A 167 18.16 6.42 -16.14
C ASP A 167 17.64 7.14 -14.89
N VAL A 168 18.54 7.52 -13.99
CA VAL A 168 18.19 8.33 -12.80
C VAL A 168 17.56 9.65 -13.22
N ILE A 169 18.20 10.39 -14.13
CA ILE A 169 17.70 11.68 -14.62
C ILE A 169 16.32 11.50 -15.27
N HIS A 170 16.15 10.47 -16.11
CA HIS A 170 14.86 10.16 -16.71
C HIS A 170 13.80 9.85 -15.65
N LEU A 171 14.09 8.98 -14.68
CA LEU A 171 13.14 8.64 -13.61
C LEU A 171 12.76 9.87 -12.77
N GLN A 172 13.69 10.77 -12.49
CA GLN A 172 13.39 12.06 -11.84
C GLN A 172 12.41 12.89 -12.68
N PHE A 173 12.62 13.00 -13.99
CA PHE A 173 11.68 13.68 -14.89
C PHE A 173 10.31 13.00 -14.92
N TYR A 174 10.24 11.67 -14.88
CA TYR A 174 8.96 10.95 -14.82
C TYR A 174 8.21 11.19 -13.51
N CYS A 175 8.92 11.33 -12.38
CA CYS A 175 8.32 11.74 -11.11
C CYS A 175 7.70 13.14 -11.21
N LEU A 176 8.45 14.10 -11.79
CA LEU A 176 7.97 15.47 -12.02
C LEU A 176 6.78 15.50 -12.99
N GLY A 177 6.86 14.76 -14.10
CA GLY A 177 5.81 14.66 -15.10
C GLY A 177 4.53 14.06 -14.53
N TYR A 178 4.63 13.04 -13.68
CA TYR A 178 3.46 12.51 -12.98
C TYR A 178 2.84 13.55 -12.05
N ALA A 179 3.65 14.25 -11.24
CA ALA A 179 3.15 15.31 -10.39
C ALA A 179 2.46 16.44 -11.20
N LYS A 180 2.99 16.78 -12.38
CA LYS A 180 2.38 17.72 -13.32
C LYS A 180 1.06 17.26 -13.90
N LEU A 181 0.90 15.97 -14.19
CA LEU A 181 -0.39 15.43 -14.60
C LEU A 181 -1.46 15.65 -13.52
N ILE A 182 -1.10 15.47 -12.25
CA ILE A 182 -2.05 15.62 -11.13
C ILE A 182 -2.33 17.09 -10.80
N TYR A 183 -1.29 17.93 -10.81
CA TYR A 183 -1.38 19.34 -10.44
C TYR A 183 -0.84 20.25 -11.57
N PRO A 184 -1.53 20.34 -12.72
CA PRO A 184 -1.03 21.02 -13.90
C PRO A 184 -0.91 22.55 -13.74
N THR A 185 -1.55 23.13 -12.72
CA THR A 185 -1.53 24.58 -12.44
C THR A 185 -0.39 25.01 -11.53
N PHE A 186 0.25 24.08 -10.82
CA PHE A 186 1.38 24.40 -9.94
C PHE A 186 2.60 24.70 -10.81
N THR A 187 3.50 25.57 -10.33
CA THR A 187 4.78 25.84 -11.02
C THR A 187 5.73 24.65 -10.88
N ASP A 188 6.72 24.54 -11.77
CA ASP A 188 7.71 23.44 -11.73
C ASP A 188 8.51 23.48 -10.44
N VAL A 189 8.85 24.70 -10.00
CA VAL A 189 9.56 24.96 -8.73
C VAL A 189 8.73 24.50 -7.54
N ALA A 190 7.44 24.84 -7.47
CA ALA A 190 6.59 24.43 -6.35
C ALA A 190 6.46 22.90 -6.27
N ILE A 191 6.33 22.22 -7.41
CA ILE A 191 6.30 20.75 -7.45
C ILE A 191 7.63 20.17 -6.98
N LEU A 192 8.75 20.71 -7.46
CA LEU A 192 10.09 20.28 -7.08
C LEU A 192 10.32 20.41 -5.57
N GLU A 193 9.93 21.55 -4.99
CA GLU A 193 10.02 21.80 -3.55
C GLU A 193 9.20 20.80 -2.74
N LEU A 194 7.96 20.51 -3.17
CA LEU A 194 7.11 19.52 -2.50
C LEU A 194 7.67 18.09 -2.59
N LEU A 195 8.27 17.72 -3.73
CA LEU A 195 8.92 16.41 -3.88
C LEU A 195 10.20 16.31 -3.04
N LYS A 196 10.94 17.40 -2.85
CA LYS A 196 12.17 17.45 -2.04
C LYS A 196 11.92 17.69 -0.55
N ALA A 197 10.75 18.20 -0.18
CA ALA A 197 10.42 18.57 1.18
C ALA A 197 10.75 17.41 2.13
N HIS A 198 11.45 17.72 3.22
CA HIS A 198 11.75 16.73 4.24
C HIS A 198 10.47 16.44 5.03
N THR A 199 10.20 15.17 5.32
CA THR A 199 9.14 14.82 6.27
C THR A 199 9.60 15.23 7.67
N SER A 200 9.03 16.31 8.20
CA SER A 200 9.24 16.72 9.59
C SER A 200 8.51 15.74 10.51
N SER A 201 9.13 14.60 10.81
CA SER A 201 8.81 13.73 11.94
C SER A 201 9.77 12.54 11.99
N THR A 202 10.35 12.35 13.19
CA THR A 202 11.03 11.16 13.72
C THR A 202 12.46 10.88 13.27
N ASP A 203 13.31 10.71 14.29
CA ASP A 203 14.75 10.55 14.26
C ASP A 203 15.30 9.64 13.16
N LEU A 204 16.41 10.09 12.55
CA LEU A 204 17.24 9.39 11.56
C LEU A 204 17.87 8.08 12.07
N THR A 205 17.42 7.53 13.19
CA THR A 205 17.98 6.32 13.83
C THR A 205 16.94 5.21 14.06
N SER A 206 15.69 5.36 13.64
CA SER A 206 14.74 4.23 13.65
C SER A 206 13.83 4.21 12.42
N ILE A 207 14.09 3.27 11.51
CA ILE A 207 13.09 2.82 10.53
C ILE A 207 12.98 1.31 10.70
N PRO A 208 11.94 0.76 11.34
CA PRO A 208 11.66 -0.66 11.23
C PRO A 208 10.63 -0.96 10.14
N PHE A 209 9.96 0.04 9.55
CA PHE A 209 8.77 -0.20 8.73
C PHE A 209 8.76 0.56 7.40
N PRO A 210 8.33 -0.09 6.30
CA PRO A 210 8.20 0.54 5.00
C PRO A 210 7.12 1.64 5.03
N VAL A 211 7.33 2.72 4.26
CA VAL A 211 6.30 3.76 4.08
C VAL A 211 5.15 3.17 3.26
N SER A 212 3.90 3.28 3.74
CA SER A 212 2.70 2.77 3.07
C SER A 212 1.57 3.81 3.08
N HIS A 213 0.83 3.92 1.97
CA HIS A 213 -0.40 4.73 1.86
C HIS A 213 -1.63 4.01 2.39
N ALA A 214 -1.53 2.71 2.69
CA ALA A 214 -2.60 2.04 3.39
C ALA A 214 -2.70 2.65 4.79
N LYS A 215 -3.92 3.00 5.23
CA LYS A 215 -4.15 3.32 6.63
C LYS A 215 -3.67 2.11 7.41
N SER A 216 -2.57 2.29 8.11
CA SER A 216 -2.09 1.28 9.02
C SER A 216 -3.20 1.05 10.04
N ASP A 217 -3.63 -0.19 10.23
CA ASP A 217 -4.37 -0.59 11.44
C ASP A 217 -3.45 -0.59 12.68
N ASN A 218 -2.37 0.22 12.66
CA ASN A 218 -1.69 0.67 13.85
C ASN A 218 -2.63 1.62 14.59
N VAL A 219 -3.55 1.02 15.34
CA VAL A 219 -3.84 1.52 16.68
C VAL A 219 -2.48 1.62 17.36
N ALA A 220 -1.90 2.83 17.35
CA ALA A 220 -0.77 3.14 18.18
C ALA A 220 -1.15 2.69 19.59
N ALA A 221 -0.47 1.66 20.09
CA ALA A 221 -0.55 1.31 21.49
C ALA A 221 -0.26 2.61 22.27
N PRO A 222 -1.18 3.11 23.12
CA PRO A 222 -0.88 4.28 23.91
C PRO A 222 0.37 3.97 24.72
N GLN A 223 1.42 4.76 24.48
CA GLN A 223 2.61 4.74 25.32
C GLN A 223 2.14 4.91 26.76
N ARG A 224 2.39 3.88 27.57
CA ARG A 224 2.25 3.96 29.03
C ARG A 224 3.22 5.02 29.53
N THR A 225 2.73 6.23 29.75
CA THR A 225 3.22 7.04 30.85
C THR A 225 2.65 6.43 32.12
N GLN A 226 3.52 5.80 32.92
CA GLN A 226 3.28 5.64 34.35
C GLN A 226 3.00 7.03 34.91
N ASP A 227 1.83 7.23 35.51
CA ASP A 227 1.72 7.67 36.90
C ASP A 227 0.28 7.61 37.40
N ASP A 228 0.20 7.15 38.65
CA ASP A 228 -0.80 7.35 39.69
C ASP A 228 -2.28 6.96 39.51
N ASP A 229 -2.57 5.80 40.09
CA ASP A 229 -3.64 5.53 41.07
C ASP A 229 -4.58 6.70 41.40
N ARG A 230 -5.86 6.54 41.05
CA ARG A 230 -7.03 6.90 41.87
C ARG A 230 -8.35 6.55 41.19
N GLY A 231 -9.18 5.81 41.92
CA GLY A 231 -10.60 6.14 42.04
C GLY A 231 -11.58 5.41 41.12
N VAL A 232 -12.19 4.37 41.71
CA VAL A 232 -13.47 3.75 41.35
C VAL A 232 -14.52 4.76 40.87
N ALA A 233 -15.12 4.50 39.70
CA ALA A 233 -16.50 4.88 39.39
C ALA A 233 -17.09 3.87 38.40
N GLU A 234 -18.25 3.32 38.75
CA GLU A 234 -19.13 2.60 37.84
C GLU A 234 -19.56 3.57 36.73
N ASP A 235 -19.24 3.28 35.48
CA ASP A 235 -19.73 4.07 34.35
C ASP A 235 -20.05 3.15 33.17
N GLU A 236 -21.09 3.56 32.46
CA GLU A 236 -21.81 2.92 31.35
C GLU A 236 -20.95 2.06 30.41
N PRO A 237 -21.55 1.03 29.76
CA PRO A 237 -20.82 0.19 28.81
C PRO A 237 -20.34 1.07 27.65
N ASP A 238 -19.07 1.49 27.72
CA ASP A 238 -18.40 2.20 26.65
C ASP A 238 -18.55 1.36 25.37
N PRO A 239 -19.39 1.80 24.41
CA PRO A 239 -19.71 1.01 23.23
C PRO A 239 -18.46 0.78 22.36
N VAL A 240 -17.48 1.68 22.46
CA VAL A 240 -16.18 1.53 21.80
C VAL A 240 -15.37 0.44 22.47
N ARG A 241 -15.42 0.34 23.80
CA ARG A 241 -14.73 -0.73 24.56
C ARG A 241 -15.36 -2.09 24.32
N LEU A 242 -16.69 -2.19 24.34
CA LEU A 242 -17.39 -3.44 24.05
C LEU A 242 -17.04 -3.98 22.66
N GLU A 243 -17.05 -3.11 21.65
CA GLU A 243 -16.71 -3.50 20.27
C GLU A 243 -15.24 -3.95 20.13
N ARG A 244 -14.32 -3.31 20.88
CA ARG A 244 -12.92 -3.76 20.96
C ARG A 244 -12.81 -5.14 21.59
N CYS A 245 -13.50 -5.39 22.70
CA CYS A 245 -13.51 -6.69 23.37
C CYS A 245 -14.09 -7.77 22.46
N ARG A 246 -15.17 -7.49 21.71
CA ARG A 246 -15.72 -8.42 20.72
C ARG A 246 -14.72 -8.79 19.64
N LYS A 247 -14.04 -7.81 19.04
CA LYS A 247 -13.01 -8.09 18.02
C LYS A 247 -11.84 -8.90 18.57
N ALA A 248 -11.42 -8.62 19.80
CA ALA A 248 -10.35 -9.36 20.46
C ALA A 248 -10.76 -10.80 20.80
N ILE A 249 -11.99 -11.03 21.26
CA ILE A 249 -12.55 -12.38 21.45
C ILE A 249 -12.55 -13.16 20.12
N TYR A 250 -12.96 -12.53 19.02
CA TYR A 250 -12.92 -13.18 17.70
C TYR A 250 -11.50 -13.58 17.28
N ALA A 251 -10.55 -12.66 17.42
CA ALA A 251 -9.16 -12.92 17.07
C ALA A 251 -8.56 -14.06 17.92
N VAL A 252 -8.73 -14.01 19.25
CA VAL A 252 -8.22 -15.05 20.16
C VAL A 252 -8.90 -16.40 19.89
N GLY A 253 -10.22 -16.39 19.70
CA GLY A 253 -11.02 -17.58 19.41
C GLY A 253 -10.62 -18.28 18.11
N MET A 254 -10.47 -17.51 17.02
CA MET A 254 -10.16 -18.07 15.69
C MET A 254 -8.69 -18.42 15.49
N GLN A 255 -7.77 -17.60 16.01
CA GLN A 255 -6.34 -17.76 15.71
C GLN A 255 -5.61 -18.62 16.73
N ARG A 256 -5.98 -18.52 18.02
CA ARG A 256 -5.23 -19.16 19.12
C ARG A 256 -5.96 -20.36 19.70
N TRP A 257 -7.21 -20.18 20.13
CA TRP A 257 -8.00 -21.26 20.73
C TRP A 257 -8.46 -22.28 19.67
N LYS A 258 -8.81 -21.80 18.47
CA LYS A 258 -9.32 -22.59 17.32
C LYS A 258 -10.62 -23.36 17.63
N GLY A 259 -11.50 -22.77 18.45
CA GLY A 259 -12.80 -23.37 18.79
C GLY A 259 -13.89 -23.10 17.76
N SER A 260 -15.11 -23.57 18.05
CA SER A 260 -16.26 -23.37 17.16
C SER A 260 -16.63 -21.89 17.05
N ARG A 261 -16.92 -21.45 15.82
CA ARG A 261 -17.37 -20.08 15.53
C ARG A 261 -18.62 -19.71 16.32
N ASP A 262 -19.56 -20.63 16.47
CA ASP A 262 -20.82 -20.38 17.18
C ASP A 262 -20.61 -20.07 18.67
N VAL A 263 -19.59 -20.70 19.28
CA VAL A 263 -19.22 -20.44 20.68
C VAL A 263 -18.55 -19.06 20.83
N ILE A 264 -17.77 -18.65 19.82
CA ILE A 264 -17.11 -17.35 19.80
C ILE A 264 -18.17 -16.23 19.68
N GLU A 265 -19.13 -16.39 18.77
CA GLU A 265 -20.24 -15.45 18.60
C GLU A 265 -21.12 -15.41 19.86
N PHE A 266 -21.39 -16.56 20.50
CA PHE A 266 -22.09 -16.62 21.78
C PHE A 266 -21.39 -15.81 22.89
N ILE A 267 -20.06 -15.90 23.00
CA ILE A 267 -19.30 -15.10 23.97
C ILE A 267 -19.40 -13.60 23.64
N GLN A 268 -19.30 -13.23 22.37
CA GLN A 268 -19.41 -11.84 21.90
C GLN A 268 -20.77 -11.21 22.20
N ASP A 269 -21.82 -12.01 22.21
CA ASP A 269 -23.20 -11.53 22.40
C ASP A 269 -23.64 -11.55 23.87
N SER A 270 -23.16 -12.52 24.66
CA SER A 270 -23.67 -12.77 26.02
C SER A 270 -22.74 -12.37 27.16
N ALA A 271 -21.43 -12.26 26.94
CA ALA A 271 -20.48 -12.02 28.03
C ALA A 271 -20.38 -10.52 28.38
N PRO A 272 -20.36 -10.14 29.67
CA PRO A 272 -20.02 -8.79 30.07
C PRO A 272 -18.54 -8.46 29.77
N ILE A 273 -18.22 -7.18 29.56
CA ILE A 273 -16.88 -6.69 29.18
C ILE A 273 -15.80 -7.23 30.12
N ALA A 274 -16.04 -7.25 31.43
CA ALA A 274 -15.08 -7.74 32.42
C ALA A 274 -14.76 -9.24 32.24
N GLN A 275 -15.72 -10.04 31.77
CA GLN A 275 -15.51 -11.45 31.46
C GLN A 275 -14.77 -11.61 30.12
N MET A 276 -15.12 -10.81 29.10
CA MET A 276 -14.39 -10.78 27.84
C MET A 276 -12.91 -10.42 28.04
N ASP A 277 -12.61 -9.41 28.86
CA ASP A 277 -11.24 -8.98 29.15
C ASP A 277 -10.41 -10.09 29.81
N ARG A 278 -11.02 -10.88 30.72
CA ARG A 278 -10.36 -12.06 31.32
C ARG A 278 -10.10 -13.15 30.28
N LEU A 279 -11.10 -13.50 29.48
CA LEU A 279 -10.95 -14.50 28.41
C LEU A 279 -9.87 -14.11 27.39
N ILE A 280 -9.80 -12.83 27.00
CA ILE A 280 -8.75 -12.31 26.12
C ILE A 280 -7.37 -12.44 26.77
N LYS A 281 -7.24 -12.08 28.06
CA LYS A 281 -5.97 -12.17 28.77
C LYS A 281 -5.48 -13.61 28.89
N ASP A 282 -6.36 -14.52 29.30
CA ASP A 282 -6.05 -15.93 29.49
C ASP A 282 -5.73 -16.60 28.13
N GLY A 283 -6.54 -16.33 27.10
CA GLY A 283 -6.30 -16.86 25.76
C GLY A 283 -5.03 -16.30 25.08
N ASN A 284 -4.61 -15.08 25.44
CA ASN A 284 -3.31 -14.57 25.01
C ASN A 284 -2.13 -15.19 25.77
N ALA A 285 -2.35 -15.64 27.01
CA ALA A 285 -1.38 -16.41 27.79
C ALA A 285 -1.35 -17.91 27.41
N GLY A 286 -2.26 -18.36 26.55
CA GLY A 286 -2.38 -19.76 26.14
C GLY A 286 -3.24 -20.62 27.08
N GLU A 287 -3.92 -20.00 28.04
CA GLU A 287 -4.80 -20.65 29.00
C GLU A 287 -6.26 -20.61 28.48
N PHE A 288 -6.78 -21.78 28.11
CA PHE A 288 -8.11 -21.90 27.49
C PHE A 288 -9.13 -22.68 28.33
N THR A 289 -8.85 -22.88 29.61
CA THR A 289 -9.70 -23.65 30.52
C THR A 289 -11.12 -23.09 30.61
N GLU A 290 -11.27 -21.77 30.72
CA GLU A 290 -12.58 -21.12 30.80
C GLU A 290 -13.28 -21.04 29.43
N TRP A 291 -12.51 -20.91 28.34
CA TRP A 291 -13.03 -20.99 26.96
C TRP A 291 -13.65 -22.37 26.68
N ASN A 292 -12.96 -23.45 27.06
CA ASN A 292 -13.44 -24.82 26.92
C ASN A 292 -14.69 -25.06 27.77
N ARG A 293 -14.73 -24.52 29.00
CA ARG A 293 -15.90 -24.62 29.88
C ARG A 293 -17.14 -23.98 29.25
N ILE A 294 -17.00 -22.79 28.66
CA ILE A 294 -18.11 -22.12 27.94
C ILE A 294 -18.55 -22.94 26.74
N ALA A 295 -17.59 -23.51 25.98
CA ALA A 295 -17.89 -24.38 24.84
C ALA A 295 -18.66 -25.64 25.24
N ASP A 296 -18.30 -26.25 26.36
CA ASP A 296 -18.98 -27.44 26.88
C ASP A 296 -20.37 -27.11 27.43
N MET A 297 -20.56 -25.92 28.00
CA MET A 297 -21.89 -25.44 28.39
C MET A 297 -22.78 -25.18 27.18
N PHE A 298 -22.23 -24.55 26.12
CA PHE A 298 -22.94 -24.27 24.87
C PHE A 298 -23.36 -25.54 24.11
N LYS A 299 -22.60 -26.63 24.23
CA LYS A 299 -22.97 -27.94 23.65
C LYS A 299 -24.07 -28.67 24.41
N ASN A 300 -24.29 -28.32 25.68
CA ASN A 300 -25.25 -28.96 26.58
C ASN A 300 -26.50 -28.10 26.83
N SER A 301 -26.60 -26.94 26.16
CA SER A 301 -27.74 -26.01 26.16
C SER A 301 -28.53 -26.14 24.87
#